data_AF-A0A8T5QCZ1-F1
#
_entry.id   AF-A0A8T5QCZ1-F1
#
_cell.length_a   1.000
_cell.length_b   1.000
_cell.length_c   1.000
_cell.angle_alpha   90.00
_cell.angle_beta   90.00
_cell.angle_gamma   90.00
#
_symmetry.space_group_name_H-M   'P 1'
#
loop_
_entity.id
_entity.type
_entity.pdbx_description
1 polymer ?
#
loop_
_entity_poly.entity_id
_entity_poly.type
_entity_poly.pdbx_seq_one_letter_code
_entity_poly.pdbx_strand_id
1 'polypeptide(L)'
;MIKIINPPIKLTKAVMEFLNECSRRGKTCSYEDIVGYFSKTESYVKKCIDFLLNKEILIEKEGKYSLSKEVQKQVNQNNSLQIVKETLAKDKLFAEYVYFVSNGKSNQEAAKLVKTVYGIEQKENVITQVFNEWISLLEINVSNKRYKNPSIENLEAIKNKVQANKFLKNELNEFFKDVSTKVLDDLSEAIVNIKSNKEDAVNDTGRALEDFLRLDLASDINLEKCAGIVQITNELNKHPEYPTKLNNIAASLGNVRSMGKAHGADAKLKQRWTITETAAFSYILMVICLIKSYLEYKNNKKSIF
;
A
#
# COMPACT_ATOMS: atom_id res chain seq x y z
N MET A 1 -31.08 1.36 5.30
CA MET A 1 -30.25 1.33 6.53
C MET A 1 -29.28 0.17 6.41
N ILE A 2 -28.04 0.30 6.90
CA ILE A 2 -26.99 -0.72 6.73
C ILE A 2 -27.09 -1.76 7.84
N LYS A 3 -27.07 -3.05 7.45
CA LYS A 3 -26.97 -4.20 8.36
C LYS A 3 -25.75 -5.04 8.00
N ILE A 4 -24.94 -5.35 9.00
CA ILE A 4 -23.84 -6.32 8.91
C ILE A 4 -24.43 -7.72 8.96
N ILE A 5 -24.25 -8.49 7.90
CA ILE A 5 -24.63 -9.90 7.89
C ILE A 5 -23.43 -10.72 8.33
N ASN A 6 -23.61 -11.48 9.42
CA ASN A 6 -22.62 -12.45 9.88
C ASN A 6 -23.07 -13.86 9.51
N PRO A 7 -22.62 -14.40 8.36
CA PRO A 7 -23.05 -15.71 7.94
C PRO A 7 -22.19 -16.80 8.63
N PRO A 8 -22.75 -17.99 8.90
CA PRO A 8 -21.95 -19.14 9.31
C PRO A 8 -21.01 -19.53 8.18
N ILE A 9 -19.71 -19.27 8.33
CA ILE A 9 -18.72 -19.38 7.24
C ILE A 9 -18.64 -20.78 6.64
N LYS A 10 -18.63 -21.83 7.48
CA LYS A 10 -18.61 -23.22 7.01
C LYS A 10 -19.83 -23.56 6.16
N LEU A 11 -21.01 -23.07 6.55
CA LEU A 11 -22.25 -23.28 5.79
C LEU A 11 -22.24 -22.45 4.50
N THR A 12 -21.75 -21.21 4.56
CA THR A 12 -21.64 -20.30 3.40
C THR A 12 -20.78 -20.92 2.30
N LYS A 13 -19.61 -21.45 2.69
CA LYS A 13 -18.73 -22.23 1.82
C LYS A 13 -19.50 -23.40 1.18
N ALA A 14 -20.19 -24.20 1.98
CA ALA A 14 -20.91 -25.37 1.50
C ALA A 14 -22.06 -25.00 0.53
N VAL A 15 -22.79 -23.91 0.80
CA VAL A 15 -23.83 -23.38 -0.11
C VAL A 15 -23.22 -23.01 -1.46
N MET A 16 -22.05 -22.35 -1.48
CA MET A 16 -21.35 -22.03 -2.73
C MET A 16 -20.93 -23.29 -3.49
N GLU A 17 -20.38 -24.29 -2.79
CA GLU A 17 -19.97 -25.57 -3.39
C GLU A 17 -21.15 -26.34 -3.98
N PHE A 18 -22.28 -26.39 -3.25
CA PHE A 18 -23.52 -26.99 -3.72
C PHE A 18 -24.05 -26.31 -4.99
N LEU A 19 -24.12 -24.97 -5.00
CA LEU A 19 -24.60 -24.21 -6.15
C LEU A 19 -23.66 -24.31 -7.36
N ASN A 20 -22.34 -24.42 -7.12
CA ASN A 20 -21.40 -24.70 -8.21
C ASN A 20 -21.67 -26.05 -8.85
N GLU A 21 -21.91 -27.09 -8.04
CA GLU A 21 -22.22 -28.43 -8.54
C GLU A 21 -23.58 -28.49 -9.25
N CYS A 22 -24.61 -27.79 -8.75
CA CYS A 22 -25.88 -27.58 -9.47
C CYS A 22 -25.58 -27.03 -10.88
N SER A 23 -24.82 -25.94 -10.94
CA SER A 23 -24.57 -25.21 -12.19
C SER A 23 -23.73 -26.01 -13.19
N ARG A 24 -22.72 -26.77 -12.74
CA ARG A 24 -21.94 -27.69 -13.60
C ARG A 24 -22.80 -28.74 -14.30
N ARG A 25 -23.95 -29.08 -13.71
CA ARG A 25 -24.92 -30.03 -14.26
C ARG A 25 -26.05 -29.35 -15.03
N GLY A 26 -25.93 -28.06 -15.32
CA GLY A 26 -26.97 -27.29 -16.01
C GLY A 26 -28.23 -27.06 -15.17
N LYS A 27 -28.15 -27.20 -13.84
CA LYS A 27 -29.25 -26.96 -12.92
C LYS A 27 -29.11 -25.64 -12.19
N THR A 28 -30.25 -25.01 -11.94
CA THR A 28 -30.42 -23.85 -11.06
C THR A 28 -31.25 -24.30 -9.87
N CYS A 29 -30.94 -23.80 -8.68
CA CYS A 29 -31.51 -24.32 -7.43
C CYS A 29 -32.38 -23.21 -6.78
N SER A 30 -33.61 -23.54 -6.35
CA SER A 30 -34.51 -22.61 -5.65
C SER A 30 -34.10 -22.43 -4.19
N TYR A 31 -34.75 -21.52 -3.46
CA TYR A 31 -34.53 -21.38 -2.02
C TYR A 31 -34.83 -22.70 -1.28
N GLU A 32 -35.94 -23.34 -1.62
CA GLU A 32 -36.40 -24.61 -1.05
C GLU A 32 -35.42 -25.74 -1.35
N ASP A 33 -34.83 -25.78 -2.55
CA ASP A 33 -33.80 -26.77 -2.90
C ASP A 33 -32.56 -26.63 -2.00
N ILE A 34 -32.11 -25.38 -1.78
CA ILE A 34 -30.93 -25.10 -0.95
C ILE A 34 -31.24 -25.45 0.51
N VAL A 35 -32.38 -24.99 1.04
CA VAL A 35 -32.81 -25.29 2.41
C VAL A 35 -32.99 -26.80 2.61
N GLY A 36 -33.65 -27.49 1.68
CA GLY A 36 -33.88 -28.93 1.76
C GLY A 36 -32.60 -29.76 1.72
N TYR A 37 -31.57 -29.28 1.01
CA TYR A 37 -30.27 -29.94 0.96
C TYR A 37 -29.49 -29.84 2.28
N PHE A 38 -29.51 -28.67 2.93
CA PHE A 38 -28.79 -28.46 4.18
C PHE A 38 -29.67 -28.79 5.38
N SER A 39 -29.29 -29.77 6.20
CA SER A 39 -29.98 -30.10 7.48
C SER A 39 -29.74 -29.02 8.57
N LYS A 40 -30.08 -27.77 8.28
CA LYS A 40 -29.93 -26.58 9.11
C LYS A 40 -31.26 -25.82 9.14
N THR A 41 -31.42 -24.94 10.13
CA THR A 41 -32.63 -24.11 10.19
C THR A 41 -32.66 -23.14 9.01
N GLU A 42 -33.85 -22.87 8.49
CA GLU A 42 -34.07 -21.91 7.39
C GLU A 42 -33.38 -20.57 7.66
N SER A 43 -33.45 -20.10 8.90
CA SER A 43 -32.82 -18.85 9.33
C SER A 43 -31.30 -18.82 9.12
N TYR A 44 -30.61 -19.95 9.22
CA TYR A 44 -29.15 -20.04 9.01
C TYR A 44 -28.82 -20.05 7.52
N VAL A 45 -29.57 -20.84 6.73
CA VAL A 45 -29.40 -20.91 5.27
C VAL A 45 -29.71 -19.55 4.64
N LYS A 46 -30.80 -18.90 5.08
CA LYS A 46 -31.16 -17.55 4.64
C LYS A 46 -30.05 -16.54 4.90
N LYS A 47 -29.43 -16.52 6.09
CA LYS A 47 -28.29 -15.63 6.38
C LYS A 47 -27.11 -15.86 5.43
N CYS A 48 -26.83 -17.10 5.05
CA CYS A 48 -25.80 -17.40 4.06
C CYS A 48 -26.18 -16.85 2.68
N ILE A 49 -27.40 -17.09 2.23
CA ILE A 49 -27.89 -16.60 0.93
C ILE A 49 -27.88 -15.07 0.90
N ASP A 50 -28.45 -14.41 1.91
CA ASP A 50 -28.48 -12.94 2.02
C ASP A 50 -27.07 -12.34 2.01
N PHE A 51 -26.11 -12.97 2.71
CA PHE A 51 -24.71 -12.56 2.67
C PHE A 51 -24.14 -12.67 1.26
N LEU A 52 -24.32 -13.82 0.61
CA LEU A 52 -23.76 -14.09 -0.70
C LEU A 52 -24.36 -13.18 -1.78
N LEU A 53 -25.66 -12.87 -1.69
CA LEU A 53 -26.34 -11.90 -2.57
C LEU A 53 -25.82 -10.48 -2.35
N ASN A 54 -25.74 -10.04 -1.09
CA ASN A 54 -25.24 -8.70 -0.74
C ASN A 54 -23.78 -8.48 -1.14
N LYS A 55 -23.02 -9.56 -1.35
CA LYS A 55 -21.63 -9.53 -1.80
C LYS A 55 -21.48 -9.86 -3.29
N GLU A 56 -22.59 -9.94 -4.02
CA GLU A 56 -22.63 -10.23 -5.47
C GLU A 56 -21.93 -11.56 -5.85
N ILE A 57 -21.83 -12.47 -4.87
CA ILE A 57 -21.31 -13.83 -5.06
C ILE A 57 -22.39 -14.71 -5.67
N LEU A 58 -23.63 -14.51 -5.24
CA LEU A 58 -24.82 -15.10 -5.83
C LEU A 58 -25.60 -14.09 -6.66
N ILE A 59 -26.31 -14.62 -7.65
CA ILE A 59 -27.30 -13.92 -8.45
C ILE A 59 -28.61 -14.68 -8.32
N GLU A 60 -29.69 -13.94 -8.05
CA GLU A 60 -31.06 -14.44 -8.08
C GLU A 60 -31.73 -14.04 -9.40
N LYS A 61 -32.35 -15.01 -10.08
CA LYS A 61 -33.20 -14.78 -11.25
C LYS A 61 -34.42 -15.67 -11.16
N GLU A 62 -35.61 -15.08 -11.24
CA GLU A 62 -36.89 -15.80 -11.25
C GLU A 62 -37.02 -16.78 -10.06
N GLY A 63 -36.57 -16.38 -8.87
CA GLY A 63 -36.61 -17.21 -7.65
C GLY A 63 -35.59 -18.34 -7.61
N LYS A 64 -34.62 -18.36 -8.53
CA LYS A 64 -33.54 -19.34 -8.58
C LYS A 64 -32.19 -18.69 -8.35
N TYR A 65 -31.32 -19.39 -7.63
CA TYR A 65 -30.00 -18.92 -7.25
C TYR A 65 -28.91 -19.61 -8.06
N SER A 66 -27.88 -18.82 -8.39
CA SER A 66 -26.67 -19.29 -9.06
C SER A 66 -25.47 -18.45 -8.65
N LEU A 67 -24.26 -19.00 -8.74
CA LEU A 67 -23.03 -18.21 -8.58
C LEU A 67 -22.89 -17.21 -9.73
N SER A 68 -22.34 -16.03 -9.45
CA SER A 68 -21.93 -15.10 -10.51
C SER A 68 -20.85 -15.73 -11.40
N LYS A 69 -20.77 -15.31 -12.67
CA LYS A 69 -19.88 -15.93 -13.66
C LYS A 69 -18.40 -15.84 -13.23
N GLU A 70 -18.03 -14.72 -12.63
CA GLU A 70 -16.69 -14.45 -12.11
C GLU A 70 -16.34 -15.40 -10.96
N VAL A 71 -17.27 -15.57 -10.01
CA VAL A 71 -17.10 -16.47 -8.86
C VAL A 71 -17.09 -17.93 -9.30
N GLN A 72 -17.94 -18.32 -10.24
CA GLN A 72 -18.01 -19.69 -10.71
C GLN A 72 -16.67 -20.17 -11.31
N LYS A 73 -15.96 -19.30 -12.03
CA LYS A 73 -14.61 -19.59 -12.54
C LYS A 73 -13.61 -19.85 -11.42
N GLN A 74 -13.71 -19.09 -10.33
CA GLN A 74 -12.83 -19.22 -9.18
C GLN A 74 -13.15 -20.49 -8.39
N VAL A 75 -14.43 -20.72 -8.03
CA VAL A 75 -14.87 -21.87 -7.21
C VAL A 75 -14.45 -23.22 -7.80
N ASN A 76 -14.39 -23.35 -9.13
CA ASN A 76 -13.90 -24.55 -9.80
C ASN A 76 -12.45 -24.94 -9.45
N GLN A 77 -11.70 -24.05 -8.79
CA GLN A 77 -10.36 -24.29 -8.27
C GLN A 77 -10.37 -24.71 -6.77
N ASN A 78 -11.53 -25.12 -6.23
CA ASN A 78 -11.73 -25.52 -4.82
C ASN A 78 -11.37 -24.41 -3.80
N ASN A 79 -11.56 -23.14 -4.17
CA ASN A 79 -11.17 -21.98 -3.38
C ASN A 79 -12.36 -21.27 -2.69
N SER A 80 -13.53 -21.91 -2.55
CA SER A 80 -14.75 -21.29 -2.00
C SER A 80 -14.53 -20.61 -0.64
N LEU A 81 -13.73 -21.23 0.25
CA LEU A 81 -13.39 -20.63 1.54
C LEU A 81 -12.56 -19.35 1.39
N GLN A 82 -11.61 -19.37 0.46
CA GLN A 82 -10.74 -18.22 0.17
C GLN A 82 -11.56 -17.05 -0.39
N ILE A 83 -12.53 -17.32 -1.26
CA ILE A 83 -13.45 -16.29 -1.78
C ILE A 83 -14.22 -15.61 -0.64
N VAL A 84 -14.76 -16.39 0.30
CA VAL A 84 -15.46 -15.85 1.47
C VAL A 84 -14.50 -15.02 2.33
N LYS A 85 -13.30 -15.51 2.61
CA LYS A 85 -12.28 -14.78 3.38
C LYS A 85 -11.90 -13.45 2.71
N GLU A 86 -11.63 -13.44 1.41
CA GLU A 86 -11.30 -12.23 0.66
C GLU A 86 -12.46 -11.23 0.63
N THR A 87 -13.69 -11.73 0.54
CA THR A 87 -14.89 -10.89 0.57
C THR A 87 -15.04 -10.18 1.92
N LEU A 88 -14.78 -10.88 3.02
CA LEU A 88 -14.79 -10.28 4.35
C LEU A 88 -13.64 -9.29 4.54
N ALA A 89 -12.43 -9.63 4.09
CA ALA A 89 -11.25 -8.75 4.19
C ALA A 89 -11.40 -7.44 3.41
N LYS A 90 -12.19 -7.44 2.33
CA LYS A 90 -12.51 -6.24 1.53
C LYS A 90 -13.71 -5.45 2.06
N ASP A 91 -14.40 -5.93 3.09
CA ASP A 91 -15.53 -5.20 3.66
C ASP A 91 -15.06 -3.89 4.32
N LYS A 92 -15.60 -2.77 3.84
CA LYS A 92 -15.20 -1.44 4.28
C LYS A 92 -15.46 -1.20 5.78
N LEU A 93 -16.57 -1.70 6.30
CA LEU A 93 -16.94 -1.51 7.71
C LEU A 93 -15.99 -2.29 8.61
N PHE A 94 -15.64 -3.51 8.18
CA PHE A 94 -14.65 -4.33 8.86
C PHE A 94 -13.26 -3.72 8.82
N ALA A 95 -12.81 -3.23 7.67
CA ALA A 95 -11.52 -2.56 7.54
C ALA A 95 -11.42 -1.32 8.47
N GLU A 96 -12.48 -0.53 8.57
CA GLU A 96 -12.54 0.62 9.48
C GLU A 96 -12.49 0.19 10.96
N TYR A 97 -13.21 -0.88 11.32
CA TYR A 97 -13.16 -1.44 12.66
C TYR A 97 -11.73 -1.85 13.04
N VAL A 98 -11.06 -2.63 12.16
CA VAL A 98 -9.68 -3.07 12.37
C VAL A 98 -8.71 -1.88 12.44
N TYR A 99 -8.95 -0.82 11.66
CA TYR A 99 -8.18 0.42 11.72
C TYR A 99 -8.28 1.07 13.10
N PHE A 100 -9.48 1.21 13.68
CA PHE A 100 -9.63 1.83 14.99
C PHE A 100 -8.98 1.00 16.10
N VAL A 101 -9.15 -0.33 16.08
CA VAL A 101 -8.52 -1.21 17.07
C VAL A 101 -6.99 -1.13 16.94
N SER A 102 -6.45 -1.17 15.72
CA SER A 102 -5.00 -1.01 15.46
C SER A 102 -4.43 0.33 15.94
N ASN A 103 -5.27 1.37 16.06
CA ASN A 103 -4.89 2.67 16.60
C ASN A 103 -5.17 2.80 18.11
N GLY A 104 -5.31 1.67 18.82
CA GLY A 104 -5.38 1.62 20.28
C GLY A 104 -6.78 1.84 20.86
N LYS A 105 -7.84 1.86 20.04
CA LYS A 105 -9.21 1.86 20.54
C LYS A 105 -9.57 0.47 21.07
N SER A 106 -10.38 0.42 22.13
CA SER A 106 -11.00 -0.84 22.53
C SER A 106 -11.99 -1.32 21.46
N ASN A 107 -12.24 -2.62 21.42
CA ASN A 107 -13.21 -3.23 20.51
C ASN A 107 -14.61 -2.57 20.59
N GLN A 108 -15.06 -2.22 21.80
CA GLN A 108 -16.36 -1.56 21.98
C GLN A 108 -16.36 -0.12 21.42
N GLU A 109 -15.31 0.65 21.67
CA GLU A 109 -15.18 2.00 21.10
C GLU A 109 -15.09 1.97 19.57
N ALA A 110 -14.33 1.03 19.01
CA ALA A 110 -14.23 0.83 17.57
C ALA A 110 -15.61 0.49 16.96
N ALA A 111 -16.36 -0.43 17.57
CA ALA A 111 -17.71 -0.78 17.12
C ALA A 111 -18.68 0.42 17.20
N LYS A 112 -18.59 1.22 18.26
CA LYS A 112 -19.39 2.44 18.42
C LYS A 112 -19.07 3.49 17.35
N LEU A 113 -17.79 3.68 17.04
CA LEU A 113 -17.35 4.60 15.98
C LEU A 113 -17.87 4.15 14.61
N VAL A 114 -17.65 2.89 14.24
CA VAL A 114 -18.13 2.34 12.96
C VAL A 114 -19.66 2.43 12.89
N LYS A 115 -20.37 2.09 13.97
CA LYS A 115 -21.83 2.24 14.03
C LYS A 115 -22.28 3.67 13.75
N THR A 116 -21.64 4.65 14.39
CA THR A 116 -22.01 6.06 14.32
C THR A 116 -21.72 6.64 12.94
N VAL A 117 -20.53 6.36 12.40
CA VAL A 117 -20.09 6.87 11.08
C VAL A 117 -20.96 6.33 9.94
N TYR A 118 -21.35 5.05 10.01
CA TYR A 118 -22.07 4.38 8.93
C TYR A 118 -23.58 4.21 9.17
N GLY A 119 -24.11 4.71 10.28
CA GLY A 119 -25.54 4.61 10.61
C GLY A 119 -26.05 3.17 10.70
N ILE A 120 -25.29 2.29 11.37
CA ILE A 120 -25.60 0.85 11.48
C ILE A 120 -26.69 0.63 12.53
N GLU A 121 -27.73 -0.13 12.19
CA GLU A 121 -28.85 -0.41 13.11
C GLU A 121 -28.45 -1.26 14.32
N GLN A 122 -27.59 -2.24 14.08
CA GLN A 122 -27.23 -3.26 15.08
C GLN A 122 -26.61 -2.65 16.33
N LYS A 123 -26.83 -3.30 17.47
CA LYS A 123 -26.24 -2.92 18.75
C LYS A 123 -24.71 -3.11 18.68
N GLU A 124 -23.97 -2.26 19.39
CA GLU A 124 -22.50 -2.22 19.37
C GLU A 124 -21.87 -3.56 19.78
N ASN A 125 -22.49 -4.28 20.71
CA ASN A 125 -22.07 -5.61 21.13
C ASN A 125 -22.17 -6.65 20.00
N VAL A 126 -23.21 -6.58 19.16
CA VAL A 126 -23.36 -7.46 17.99
C VAL A 126 -22.27 -7.16 16.97
N ILE A 127 -22.04 -5.88 16.66
CA ILE A 127 -20.98 -5.45 15.75
C ILE A 127 -19.61 -5.95 16.22
N THR A 128 -19.32 -5.75 17.51
CA THR A 128 -18.09 -6.19 18.16
C THR A 128 -17.88 -7.70 18.01
N GLN A 129 -18.92 -8.49 18.30
CA GLN A 129 -18.87 -9.94 18.18
C GLN A 129 -18.57 -10.37 16.74
N VAL A 130 -19.33 -9.85 15.76
CA VAL A 130 -19.19 -10.21 14.36
C VAL A 130 -17.78 -9.91 13.84
N PHE A 131 -17.28 -8.70 14.08
CA PHE A 131 -15.94 -8.33 13.58
C PHE A 131 -14.81 -9.06 14.31
N ASN A 132 -14.95 -9.38 15.60
CA ASN A 132 -13.96 -10.21 16.28
C ASN A 132 -13.94 -11.66 15.75
N GLU A 133 -15.11 -12.22 15.41
CA GLU A 133 -15.19 -13.51 14.73
C GLU A 133 -14.47 -13.45 13.36
N TRP A 134 -14.62 -12.35 12.61
CA TRP A 134 -13.93 -12.17 11.33
C TRP A 134 -12.42 -11.99 11.50
N ILE A 135 -11.95 -11.24 12.50
CA ILE A 135 -10.52 -11.14 12.86
C ILE A 135 -9.93 -12.53 13.10
N SER A 136 -10.63 -13.35 13.91
CA SER A 136 -10.19 -14.71 14.21
C SER A 136 -10.15 -15.60 12.98
N LEU A 137 -11.18 -15.53 12.12
CA LEU A 137 -11.26 -16.32 10.88
C LEU A 137 -10.16 -15.95 9.87
N LEU A 138 -9.83 -14.66 9.79
CA LEU A 138 -8.83 -14.11 8.88
C LEU A 138 -7.43 -14.13 9.48
N GLU A 139 -7.27 -14.60 10.72
CA GLU A 139 -5.99 -14.68 11.43
C GLU A 139 -5.27 -13.33 11.49
N ILE A 140 -6.03 -12.24 11.59
CA ILE A 140 -5.48 -10.89 11.64
C ILE A 140 -4.88 -10.64 13.02
N ASN A 141 -3.57 -10.37 13.05
CA ASN A 141 -2.91 -9.92 14.27
C ASN A 141 -3.11 -8.41 14.45
N VAL A 142 -4.12 -8.05 15.22
CA VAL A 142 -4.38 -6.65 15.57
C VAL A 142 -3.46 -6.26 16.72
N SER A 143 -2.22 -5.92 16.39
CA SER A 143 -1.30 -5.29 17.33
C SER A 143 -1.49 -3.78 17.31
N ASN A 144 -1.34 -3.11 18.45
CA ASN A 144 -1.35 -1.63 18.55
C ASN A 144 -0.19 -0.94 17.82
N LYS A 145 0.54 -1.67 16.97
CA LYS A 145 1.60 -1.11 16.13
C LYS A 145 0.99 -0.77 14.77
N ARG A 146 1.00 0.51 14.43
CA ARG A 146 0.75 0.96 13.05
C ARG A 146 1.69 0.17 12.15
N TYR A 147 1.16 -0.66 11.26
CA TYR A 147 1.97 -1.29 10.22
C TYR A 147 2.57 -0.17 9.36
N LYS A 148 3.88 0.02 9.45
CA LYS A 148 4.62 0.92 8.58
C LYS A 148 5.54 0.09 7.69
N ASN A 149 5.84 0.59 6.50
CA ASN A 149 6.81 -0.04 5.62
C ASN A 149 8.15 -0.21 6.39
N PRO A 150 8.79 -1.40 6.43
CA PRO A 150 10.00 -1.63 7.20
C PRO A 150 11.13 -0.63 6.90
N SER A 151 11.26 -0.16 5.66
CA SER A 151 12.25 0.86 5.28
C SER A 151 11.91 2.23 5.89
N ILE A 152 10.61 2.56 6.00
CA ILE A 152 10.14 3.77 6.69
C ILE A 152 10.32 3.61 8.21
N GLU A 153 10.03 2.45 8.79
CA GLU A 153 10.28 2.19 10.22
C GLU A 153 11.77 2.30 10.57
N ASN A 154 12.63 1.74 9.72
CA ASN A 154 14.08 1.82 9.89
C ASN A 154 14.56 3.26 9.80
N LEU A 155 14.09 4.03 8.81
CA LEU A 155 14.41 5.46 8.69
C LEU A 155 13.90 6.27 9.89
N GLU A 156 12.69 5.99 10.38
CA GLU A 156 12.14 6.65 11.57
C GLU A 156 12.93 6.34 12.84
N ALA A 157 13.57 5.18 12.95
CA ALA A 157 14.34 4.80 14.12
C ALA A 157 15.73 5.49 14.21
N ILE A 158 16.19 6.10 13.12
CA ILE A 158 17.51 6.74 13.04
C ILE A 158 17.50 8.08 13.79
N LYS A 159 18.49 8.27 14.67
CA LYS A 159 18.62 9.46 15.52
C LYS A 159 19.95 10.19 15.35
N ASN A 160 20.93 9.57 14.69
CA ASN A 160 22.26 10.13 14.55
C ASN A 160 22.94 9.68 13.24
N LYS A 161 24.02 10.38 12.89
CA LYS A 161 24.78 10.19 11.66
C LYS A 161 25.37 8.78 11.52
N VAL A 162 25.75 8.12 12.61
CA VAL A 162 26.28 6.75 12.59
C VAL A 162 25.20 5.76 12.13
N GLN A 163 23.99 5.90 12.67
CA GLN A 163 22.83 5.08 12.28
C GLN A 163 22.41 5.38 10.83
N ALA A 164 22.42 6.64 10.42
CA ALA A 164 22.14 7.04 9.04
C ALA A 164 23.15 6.44 8.05
N ASN A 165 24.46 6.49 8.35
CA ASN A 165 25.49 5.87 7.53
C ASN A 165 25.37 4.35 7.47
N LYS A 166 25.02 3.70 8.58
CA LYS A 166 24.73 2.25 8.59
C LYS A 166 23.53 1.92 7.69
N PHE A 167 22.47 2.72 7.74
CA PHE A 167 21.31 2.57 6.86
C PHE A 167 21.71 2.73 5.39
N LEU A 168 22.41 3.80 5.02
CA LEU A 168 22.88 4.03 3.66
C LEU A 168 23.76 2.89 3.13
N LYS A 169 24.65 2.36 3.99
CA LYS A 169 25.46 1.19 3.66
C LYS A 169 24.62 -0.05 3.35
N ASN A 170 23.54 -0.28 4.11
CA ASN A 170 22.64 -1.40 3.86
C ASN A 170 21.85 -1.22 2.55
N GLU A 171 21.33 -0.03 2.30
CA GLU A 171 20.50 0.25 1.11
C GLU A 171 21.33 0.23 -0.20
N LEU A 172 22.49 0.87 -0.19
CA LEU A 172 23.41 0.92 -1.34
C LEU A 172 24.22 -0.39 -1.50
N ASN A 173 24.37 -1.17 -0.43
CA ASN A 173 25.10 -2.44 -0.41
C ASN A 173 26.52 -2.31 -0.99
N GLU A 174 26.88 -3.09 -2.01
CA GLU A 174 28.21 -3.09 -2.62
C GLU A 174 28.57 -1.76 -3.30
N PHE A 175 27.55 -0.98 -3.70
CA PHE A 175 27.71 0.33 -4.34
C PHE A 175 28.05 1.46 -3.37
N PHE A 176 28.00 1.22 -2.05
CA PHE A 176 28.29 2.25 -1.05
C PHE A 176 29.68 2.87 -1.24
N LYS A 177 30.67 2.08 -1.69
CA LYS A 177 32.04 2.53 -1.94
C LYS A 177 32.20 3.39 -3.20
N ASP A 178 31.22 3.34 -4.11
CA ASP A 178 31.24 4.02 -5.40
C ASP A 178 30.55 5.40 -5.34
N VAL A 179 30.05 5.77 -4.15
CA VAL A 179 29.42 7.07 -3.87
C VAL A 179 30.39 7.93 -3.07
N SER A 180 30.58 9.18 -3.47
CA SER A 180 31.51 10.09 -2.80
C SER A 180 31.07 10.39 -1.36
N THR A 181 32.05 10.71 -0.51
CA THR A 181 31.81 11.10 0.88
C THR A 181 30.88 12.30 0.98
N LYS A 182 30.97 13.25 0.05
CA LYS A 182 30.11 14.44 -0.01
C LYS A 182 28.64 14.06 -0.19
N VAL A 183 28.34 13.17 -1.15
CA VAL A 183 26.98 12.68 -1.39
C VAL A 183 26.45 11.89 -0.18
N LEU A 184 27.28 11.03 0.40
CA LEU A 184 26.92 10.25 1.59
C LEU A 184 26.65 11.15 2.80
N ASP A 185 27.45 12.21 2.99
CA ASP A 185 27.27 13.16 4.07
C ASP A 185 25.94 13.91 3.95
N ASP A 186 25.59 14.39 2.76
CA ASP A 186 24.31 15.06 2.50
C ASP A 186 23.11 14.14 2.70
N LEU A 187 23.17 12.89 2.23
CA LEU A 187 22.12 11.90 2.49
C LEU A 187 22.00 11.58 3.98
N SER A 188 23.12 11.47 4.69
CA SER A 188 23.14 11.17 6.12
C SER A 188 22.53 12.31 6.93
N GLU A 189 22.87 13.54 6.60
CA GLU A 189 22.30 14.75 7.20
C GLU A 189 20.80 14.84 6.94
N ALA A 190 20.36 14.58 5.71
CA ALA A 190 18.95 14.54 5.35
C ALA A 190 18.16 13.52 6.18
N ILE A 191 18.70 12.31 6.35
CA ILE A 191 18.08 11.24 7.15
C ILE A 191 17.93 11.67 8.61
N VAL A 192 18.94 12.30 9.20
CA VAL A 192 18.89 12.76 10.60
C VAL A 192 17.87 13.90 10.75
N ASN A 193 17.80 14.81 9.78
CA ASN A 193 16.95 16.00 9.85
C ASN A 193 15.48 15.77 9.47
N ILE A 194 15.12 14.61 8.95
CA ILE A 194 13.75 14.39 8.43
C ILE A 194 12.63 14.68 9.44
N LYS A 195 12.88 14.42 10.73
CA LYS A 195 11.89 14.65 11.80
C LYS A 195 11.84 16.11 12.24
N SER A 196 13.00 16.74 12.39
CA SER A 196 13.15 18.11 12.87
C SER A 196 12.85 19.14 11.78
N ASN A 197 13.26 18.87 10.54
CA ASN A 197 13.18 19.82 9.43
C ASN A 197 13.07 19.11 8.07
N LYS A 198 11.83 18.84 7.67
CA LYS A 198 11.48 18.07 6.46
C LYS A 198 11.93 18.76 5.18
N GLU A 199 11.87 20.10 5.14
CA GLU A 199 12.26 20.88 3.98
C GLU A 199 13.77 20.83 3.75
N ASP A 200 14.56 20.93 4.82
CA ASP A 200 16.02 20.78 4.73
C ASP A 200 16.40 19.35 4.37
N ALA A 201 15.73 18.34 4.93
CA ALA A 201 15.96 16.95 4.52
C ALA A 201 15.73 16.74 3.01
N VAL A 202 14.66 17.27 2.43
CA VAL A 202 14.42 17.20 0.98
C VAL A 202 15.48 17.97 0.18
N ASN A 203 15.89 19.15 0.66
CA ASN A 203 16.94 19.92 0.00
C ASN A 203 18.29 19.22 0.01
N ASP A 204 18.73 18.70 1.16
CA ASP A 204 19.99 18.00 1.34
C ASP A 204 20.02 16.73 0.50
N THR A 205 18.91 15.98 0.48
CA THR A 205 18.75 14.81 -0.41
C THR A 205 18.83 15.21 -1.89
N GLY A 206 18.20 16.32 -2.26
CA GLY A 206 18.27 16.83 -3.62
C GLY A 206 19.65 17.35 -4.02
N ARG A 207 20.41 17.91 -3.07
CA ARG A 207 21.81 18.29 -3.26
C ARG A 207 22.68 17.04 -3.44
N ALA A 208 22.46 16.00 -2.64
CA ALA A 208 23.13 14.72 -2.78
C ALA A 208 22.90 14.08 -4.16
N LEU A 209 21.65 14.09 -4.68
CA LEU A 209 21.38 13.61 -6.03
C LEU A 209 22.12 14.43 -7.08
N GLU A 210 22.11 15.76 -6.95
CA GLU A 210 22.81 16.64 -7.87
C GLU A 210 24.33 16.40 -7.88
N ASP A 211 24.93 16.32 -6.69
CA ASP A 211 26.36 16.04 -6.52
C ASP A 211 26.71 14.64 -7.03
N PHE A 212 25.87 13.63 -6.81
CA PHE A 212 26.07 12.29 -7.37
C PHE A 212 26.12 12.33 -8.91
N LEU A 213 25.16 13.01 -9.54
CA LEU A 213 25.12 13.12 -11.00
C LEU A 213 26.39 13.80 -11.55
N ARG A 214 26.91 14.83 -10.86
CA ARG A 214 28.09 15.59 -11.29
C ARG A 214 29.42 14.91 -10.99
N LEU A 215 29.57 14.42 -9.77
CA LEU A 215 30.86 14.03 -9.20
C LEU A 215 31.12 12.53 -9.35
N ASP A 216 30.08 11.71 -9.27
CA ASP A 216 30.21 10.25 -9.18
C ASP A 216 29.78 9.55 -10.48
N LEU A 217 28.70 10.04 -11.11
CA LEU A 217 28.12 9.42 -12.30
C LEU A 217 28.79 9.90 -13.60
N ALA A 218 28.79 11.21 -13.85
CA ALA A 218 29.18 11.83 -15.12
C ALA A 218 30.37 12.80 -14.94
N SER A 219 31.38 12.35 -14.20
CA SER A 219 32.58 13.14 -13.90
C SER A 219 33.44 13.49 -15.11
N ASP A 220 33.19 12.82 -16.24
CA ASP A 220 33.81 13.03 -17.54
C ASP A 220 33.06 14.02 -18.44
N ILE A 221 31.86 14.47 -18.05
CA ILE A 221 31.06 15.45 -18.79
C ILE A 221 31.18 16.83 -18.13
N ASN A 222 31.40 17.88 -18.94
CA ASN A 222 31.36 19.24 -18.43
C ASN A 222 29.92 19.69 -18.13
N LEU A 223 29.55 19.66 -16.85
CA LEU A 223 28.23 20.07 -16.35
C LEU A 223 28.22 21.45 -15.68
N GLU A 224 29.30 22.24 -15.74
CA GLU A 224 29.44 23.51 -15.01
C GLU A 224 28.33 24.52 -15.30
N LYS A 225 27.81 24.52 -16.54
CA LYS A 225 26.74 25.42 -16.98
C LYS A 225 25.33 24.97 -16.57
N CYS A 226 25.18 23.75 -16.07
CA CYS A 226 23.90 23.27 -15.59
C CYS A 226 23.63 23.85 -14.19
N ALA A 227 22.46 24.45 -13.98
CA ALA A 227 22.06 25.08 -12.73
C ALA A 227 21.34 24.12 -11.74
N GLY A 228 21.08 22.87 -12.14
CA GLY A 228 20.43 21.89 -11.28
C GLY A 228 20.09 20.57 -11.98
N ILE A 229 19.49 19.64 -11.24
CA ILE A 229 19.21 18.25 -11.67
C ILE A 229 18.53 18.16 -13.04
N VAL A 230 17.51 18.99 -13.31
CA VAL A 230 16.79 18.96 -14.59
C VAL A 230 17.69 19.33 -15.77
N GLN A 231 18.57 20.32 -15.60
CA GLN A 231 19.49 20.72 -16.68
C GLN A 231 20.60 19.68 -16.86
N ILE A 232 21.12 19.10 -15.77
CA ILE A 232 22.09 18.01 -15.83
C ILE A 232 21.51 16.83 -16.61
N THR A 233 20.31 16.38 -16.26
CA THR A 233 19.68 15.22 -16.91
C THR A 233 19.34 15.47 -18.38
N ASN A 234 19.00 16.71 -18.76
CA ASN A 234 18.85 17.10 -20.16
C ASN A 234 20.19 17.02 -20.92
N GLU A 235 21.30 17.37 -20.28
CA GLU A 235 22.64 17.20 -20.87
C GLU A 235 22.97 15.72 -21.02
N LEU A 236 22.79 14.91 -19.97
CA LEU A 236 23.03 13.47 -19.99
C LEU A 236 22.21 12.74 -21.06
N ASN A 237 21.03 13.24 -21.41
CA ASN A 237 20.21 12.66 -22.49
C ASN A 237 20.83 12.79 -23.90
N LYS A 238 21.86 13.64 -24.06
CA LYS A 238 22.62 13.74 -25.32
C LYS A 238 23.68 12.63 -25.45
N HIS A 239 23.90 11.89 -24.37
CA HIS A 239 24.95 10.88 -24.24
C HIS A 239 24.32 9.47 -24.15
N PRO A 240 24.51 8.62 -25.18
CA PRO A 240 23.80 7.33 -25.28
C PRO A 240 24.16 6.34 -24.16
N GLU A 241 25.29 6.52 -23.48
CA GLU A 241 25.74 5.71 -22.36
C GLU A 241 24.93 5.92 -21.07
N TYR A 242 24.12 6.98 -20.98
CA TYR A 242 23.23 7.24 -19.85
C TYR A 242 21.76 6.94 -20.21
N PRO A 243 21.07 6.08 -19.45
CA PRO A 243 19.68 5.72 -19.77
C PRO A 243 18.73 6.90 -19.65
N THR A 244 18.08 7.24 -20.75
CA THR A 244 17.06 8.30 -20.79
C THR A 244 15.97 8.10 -19.72
N LYS A 245 15.58 6.86 -19.44
CA LYS A 245 14.57 6.57 -18.42
C LYS A 245 15.03 6.96 -17.01
N LEU A 246 16.27 6.67 -16.63
CA LEU A 246 16.82 7.07 -15.33
C LEU A 246 16.97 8.59 -15.25
N ASN A 247 17.41 9.23 -16.34
CA ASN A 247 17.50 10.69 -16.44
C ASN A 247 16.13 11.36 -16.26
N ASN A 248 15.07 10.79 -16.83
CA ASN A 248 13.71 11.31 -16.64
C ASN A 248 13.21 11.17 -15.18
N ILE A 249 13.59 10.10 -14.49
CA ILE A 249 13.28 9.93 -13.05
C ILE A 249 14.05 10.97 -12.24
N ALA A 250 15.35 11.15 -12.49
CA ALA A 250 16.16 12.19 -11.85
C ALA A 250 15.56 13.59 -12.08
N ALA A 251 15.17 13.94 -13.31
CA ALA A 251 14.51 15.21 -13.61
C ALA A 251 13.20 15.39 -12.81
N SER A 252 12.40 14.33 -12.69
CA SER A 252 11.17 14.33 -11.90
C SER A 252 11.44 14.57 -10.41
N LEU A 253 12.48 13.94 -9.85
CA LEU A 253 12.94 14.18 -8.49
C LEU A 253 13.47 15.60 -8.31
N GLY A 254 14.16 16.15 -9.30
CA GLY A 254 14.57 17.56 -9.32
C GLY A 254 13.38 18.52 -9.18
N ASN A 255 12.24 18.20 -9.79
CA ASN A 255 11.01 18.97 -9.60
C ASN A 255 10.41 18.79 -8.19
N VAL A 256 10.47 17.60 -7.60
CA VAL A 256 10.03 17.41 -6.19
C VAL A 256 10.91 18.19 -5.22
N ARG A 257 12.25 18.23 -5.42
CA ARG A 257 13.17 19.09 -4.63
C ARG A 257 12.70 20.54 -4.59
N SER A 258 12.11 21.03 -5.67
CA SER A 258 11.66 22.43 -5.76
C SER A 258 10.58 22.78 -4.73
N MET A 259 9.87 21.78 -4.19
CA MET A 259 8.89 21.92 -3.11
C MET A 259 9.53 22.11 -1.72
N GLY A 260 10.85 21.90 -1.57
CA GLY A 260 11.61 22.21 -0.36
C GLY A 260 11.89 23.70 -0.23
N LYS A 261 13.04 24.08 0.35
CA LYS A 261 13.45 25.51 0.41
C LYS A 261 14.12 26.05 -0.85
N ALA A 262 14.31 25.21 -1.87
CA ALA A 262 14.99 25.61 -3.10
C ALA A 262 14.25 26.70 -3.89
N HIS A 263 12.92 26.79 -3.75
CA HIS A 263 12.12 27.84 -4.38
C HIS A 263 11.14 28.48 -3.39
N GLY A 264 10.72 29.71 -3.71
CA GLY A 264 9.76 30.47 -2.91
C GLY A 264 8.33 29.93 -3.00
N ALA A 265 7.34 30.78 -2.71
CA ALA A 265 5.94 30.41 -2.90
C ALA A 265 5.67 29.98 -4.36
N ASP A 266 4.82 28.97 -4.53
CA ASP A 266 4.38 28.55 -5.86
C ASP A 266 3.66 29.72 -6.55
N ALA A 267 4.05 30.02 -7.79
CA ALA A 267 3.57 31.20 -8.50
C ALA A 267 2.05 31.17 -8.75
N LYS A 268 1.45 29.99 -8.87
CA LYS A 268 0.00 29.81 -9.11
C LYS A 268 -0.77 29.69 -7.80
N LEU A 269 -0.26 28.88 -6.87
CA LEU A 269 -0.94 28.62 -5.60
C LEU A 269 -0.70 29.74 -4.57
N LYS A 270 0.27 30.62 -4.81
CA LYS A 270 0.69 31.74 -3.94
C LYS A 270 1.02 31.32 -2.51
N GLN A 271 1.37 30.05 -2.31
CA GLN A 271 1.72 29.47 -1.02
C GLN A 271 2.97 28.60 -1.14
N ARG A 272 3.66 28.40 -0.04
CA ARG A 272 4.74 27.40 0.05
C ARG A 272 4.15 26.01 0.18
N TRP A 273 4.85 25.03 -0.38
CA TRP A 273 4.51 23.63 -0.17
C TRP A 273 4.78 23.25 1.28
N THR A 274 3.85 22.53 1.90
CA THR A 274 4.10 21.88 3.18
C THR A 274 4.51 20.44 2.91
N ILE A 275 5.75 20.09 3.24
CA ILE A 275 6.25 18.73 3.08
C ILE A 275 5.84 17.89 4.29
N THR A 276 5.10 16.80 4.04
CA THR A 276 4.76 15.82 5.07
C THR A 276 5.95 14.91 5.37
N GLU A 277 5.98 14.29 6.55
CA GLU A 277 7.04 13.34 6.93
C GLU A 277 7.12 12.17 5.94
N THR A 278 5.96 11.62 5.54
CA THR A 278 5.89 10.57 4.52
C THR A 278 6.48 11.00 3.19
N ALA A 279 6.18 12.22 2.72
CA ALA A 279 6.73 12.73 1.47
C ALA A 279 8.26 12.87 1.53
N ALA A 280 8.81 13.35 2.65
CA ALA A 280 10.25 13.45 2.86
C ALA A 280 10.90 12.05 2.87
N PHE A 281 10.32 11.06 3.57
CA PHE A 281 10.85 9.69 3.61
C PHE A 281 10.85 9.07 2.21
N SER A 282 9.74 9.19 1.48
CA SER A 282 9.62 8.67 0.12
C SER A 282 10.64 9.31 -0.82
N TYR A 283 10.89 10.62 -0.69
CA TYR A 283 11.86 11.32 -1.51
C TYR A 283 13.30 10.83 -1.25
N ILE A 284 13.70 10.67 0.01
CA ILE A 284 15.01 10.10 0.39
C ILE A 284 15.18 8.71 -0.21
N LEU A 285 14.21 7.82 0.00
CA LEU A 285 14.26 6.45 -0.50
C LEU A 285 14.34 6.41 -2.02
N MET A 286 13.54 7.23 -2.73
CA MET A 286 13.57 7.29 -4.19
C MET A 286 14.92 7.78 -4.73
N VAL A 287 15.57 8.73 -4.07
CA VAL A 287 16.91 9.19 -4.45
C VAL A 287 17.95 8.09 -4.23
N ILE A 288 17.93 7.41 -3.09
CA ILE A 288 18.85 6.29 -2.80
C ILE A 288 18.66 5.16 -3.82
N CYS A 289 17.41 4.78 -4.11
CA CYS A 289 17.10 3.80 -5.15
C CYS A 289 17.63 4.24 -6.51
N LEU A 290 17.45 5.50 -6.89
CA LEU A 290 17.92 6.00 -8.17
C LEU A 290 19.44 6.00 -8.28
N ILE A 291 20.17 6.42 -7.24
CA ILE A 291 21.64 6.33 -7.18
C ILE A 291 22.08 4.88 -7.42
N LYS A 292 21.48 3.94 -6.69
CA LYS A 292 21.75 2.50 -6.85
C LYS A 292 21.45 2.02 -8.27
N SER A 293 20.36 2.50 -8.87
CA SER A 293 19.94 2.16 -10.23
C SER A 293 20.96 2.61 -11.28
N TYR A 294 21.51 3.82 -11.11
CA TYR A 294 22.55 4.35 -11.99
C TYR A 294 23.84 3.53 -11.87
N LEU A 295 24.25 3.16 -10.67
CA LEU A 295 25.47 2.37 -10.42
C LEU A 295 25.31 0.93 -10.94
N GLU A 296 24.16 0.30 -10.73
CA GLU A 296 23.82 -1.01 -11.31
C GLU A 296 23.86 -0.94 -12.85
N TYR A 297 23.33 0.12 -13.45
CA TYR A 297 23.38 0.27 -14.90
C TYR A 297 24.80 0.51 -15.41
N LYS A 298 25.59 1.34 -14.72
CA LYS A 298 26.99 1.60 -15.06
C LYS A 298 27.81 0.32 -15.06
N ASN A 299 27.63 -0.53 -14.05
CA ASN A 299 28.44 -1.73 -13.84
C ASN A 299 27.92 -2.95 -14.63
N ASN A 300 26.59 -3.14 -14.69
CA ASN A 300 25.97 -4.37 -15.18
C ASN A 300 25.01 -4.17 -16.38
N LYS A 301 24.81 -2.92 -16.83
CA LYS A 301 23.83 -2.55 -17.89
C LYS A 301 22.40 -2.98 -17.59
N LYS A 302 22.06 -3.10 -16.30
CA LYS A 302 20.72 -3.39 -15.80
C LYS A 302 20.16 -2.18 -15.06
N SER A 303 18.86 -1.93 -15.20
CA SER A 303 18.16 -0.95 -14.38
C SER A 303 17.27 -1.69 -13.39
N ILE A 304 17.41 -1.33 -12.12
CA ILE A 304 16.55 -1.75 -11.01
C ILE A 304 15.79 -0.51 -10.53
N PHE A 305 14.56 -0.65 -10.04
CA PHE A 305 13.84 0.44 -9.38
C PHE A 305 12.78 -0.15 -8.45
#